data_AF-A0A2G8S0J4-F1
#
_entry.id   AF-A0A2G8S0J4-F1
#
_cell.length_a   1.000
_cell.length_b   1.000
_cell.length_c   1.000
_cell.angle_alpha   90.00
_cell.angle_beta   90.00
_cell.angle_gamma   90.00
#
_symmetry.space_group_name_H-M   'P 1'
#
loop_
_entity.id
_entity.type
_entity.pdbx_description
1 polymer ?
#
loop_
_entity_poly.entity_id
_entity_poly.type
_entity_poly.pdbx_seq_one_letter_code
_entity_poly.pdbx_strand_id
1 'polypeptide(L)'
;MAFSSIGKKKLGVHVLLIIFTILALVFAVRVNNFQEYYFIADLFPLGLAVATLVILLLTFALDIVIQNIPTARPAVEVCVLYVLSIVWLAFNAFSTSRWSQIPMNCNSIPDEYADMRGWCRDVQALKSFVWIDFVAIFVTASWILGYALSEHKQGRTDVWSGPFSRYDPRHSRNESVRQTFTDYFAPSYAGHSAFEKF
;
A
#
# COMPACT_ATOMS: atom_id res chain seq x y z
N MET A 1 15.27 17.48 1.11
CA MET A 1 15.52 16.08 1.52
C MET A 1 15.56 15.22 0.26
N ALA A 2 16.62 14.46 0.03
CA ALA A 2 16.72 13.62 -1.17
C ALA A 2 16.20 12.21 -0.86
N PHE A 3 15.21 11.74 -1.62
CA PHE A 3 14.81 10.33 -1.59
C PHE A 3 15.87 9.45 -2.23
N SER A 4 16.15 8.30 -1.63
CA SER A 4 17.05 7.31 -2.21
C SER A 4 16.44 6.72 -3.50
N SER A 5 17.28 6.12 -4.36
CA SER A 5 16.79 5.47 -5.59
C SER A 5 15.76 4.36 -5.28
N ILE A 6 15.98 3.61 -4.20
CA ILE A 6 15.03 2.58 -3.74
C ILE A 6 13.75 3.22 -3.18
N GLY A 7 13.86 4.32 -2.44
CA GLY A 7 12.72 5.07 -1.94
C GLY A 7 11.83 5.65 -3.04
N LYS A 8 12.42 6.15 -4.13
CA LYS A 8 11.66 6.61 -5.30
C LYS A 8 10.88 5.46 -5.95
N LYS A 9 11.46 4.27 -6.06
CA LYS A 9 10.76 3.07 -6.55
C LYS A 9 9.61 2.68 -5.63
N LYS A 10 9.85 2.65 -4.32
CA LYS A 10 8.83 2.38 -3.30
C LYS A 10 7.65 3.34 -3.41
N LEU A 11 7.90 4.65 -3.49
CA LEU A 11 6.88 5.67 -3.66
C LEU A 11 6.11 5.48 -4.98
N GLY A 12 6.80 5.18 -6.08
CA GLY A 12 6.17 4.88 -7.36
C GLY A 12 5.22 3.67 -7.27
N VAL A 13 5.62 2.61 -6.56
CA VAL A 13 4.76 1.44 -6.32
C VAL A 13 3.56 1.80 -5.45
N HIS A 14 3.71 2.64 -4.41
CA HIS A 14 2.58 3.10 -3.61
C HIS A 14 1.57 3.92 -4.41
N VAL A 15 2.05 4.81 -5.29
CA VAL A 15 1.18 5.58 -6.20
C VAL A 15 0.42 4.63 -7.13
N LEU A 16 1.09 3.60 -7.67
CA LEU A 16 0.44 2.60 -8.51
C LEU A 16 -0.64 1.81 -7.75
N LEU A 17 -0.37 1.39 -6.51
CA LEU A 17 -1.35 0.74 -5.64
C LEU A 17 -2.57 1.63 -5.39
N ILE A 18 -2.35 2.92 -5.07
CA ILE A 18 -3.44 3.89 -4.88
C ILE A 18 -4.31 3.97 -6.15
N ILE A 19 -3.70 4.02 -7.34
CA ILE A 19 -4.45 4.06 -8.61
C ILE A 19 -5.29 2.80 -8.79
N PHE A 20 -4.73 1.61 -8.60
CA PHE A 20 -5.49 0.36 -8.72
C PHE A 20 -6.64 0.28 -7.71
N THR A 21 -6.39 0.67 -6.46
CA THR A 21 -7.43 0.71 -5.43
C THR A 21 -8.53 1.72 -5.75
N ILE A 22 -8.22 2.87 -6.35
CA ILE A 22 -9.23 3.83 -6.83
C ILE A 22 -10.07 3.22 -7.95
N LEU A 23 -9.44 2.51 -8.90
CA LEU A 23 -10.19 1.85 -9.98
C LEU A 23 -11.12 0.76 -9.42
N ALA A 24 -10.64 -0.08 -8.50
CA ALA A 24 -11.47 -1.06 -7.81
C ALA A 24 -12.62 -0.39 -7.05
N LEU A 25 -12.36 0.72 -6.35
CA LEU A 25 -13.37 1.51 -5.66
C LEU A 25 -14.45 2.04 -6.61
N VAL A 26 -14.06 2.62 -7.75
CA VAL A 26 -14.99 3.15 -8.75
C VAL A 26 -15.90 2.04 -9.29
N PHE A 27 -15.33 0.90 -9.68
CA PHE A 27 -16.15 -0.23 -10.17
C PHE A 27 -17.02 -0.82 -9.06
N ALA A 28 -16.53 -0.88 -7.83
CA ALA A 28 -17.33 -1.36 -6.69
C ALA A 28 -18.54 -0.46 -6.43
N VAL A 29 -18.37 0.87 -6.51
CA VAL A 29 -19.49 1.82 -6.41
C VAL A 29 -20.49 1.61 -7.54
N ARG A 30 -20.04 1.47 -8.79
CA ARG A 30 -20.93 1.28 -9.95
C ARG A 30 -21.75 -0.01 -9.85
N VAL A 31 -21.11 -1.11 -9.46
CA VAL A 31 -21.78 -2.41 -9.28
C VAL A 31 -22.83 -2.35 -8.16
N ASN A 32 -22.48 -1.74 -7.02
CA ASN A 32 -23.39 -1.65 -5.87
C ASN A 32 -24.56 -0.69 -6.12
N ASN A 33 -24.34 0.40 -6.87
CA ASN A 33 -25.39 1.36 -7.21
C ASN A 33 -26.51 0.71 -8.05
N PHE A 34 -26.18 -0.21 -8.96
CA PHE A 34 -27.17 -0.96 -9.75
C PHE A 34 -28.04 -1.88 -8.88
N GLN A 35 -27.51 -2.37 -7.77
CA GLN A 35 -28.21 -3.27 -6.85
C GLN A 35 -28.82 -2.54 -5.64
N GLU A 36 -28.83 -1.21 -5.66
CA GLU A 36 -29.29 -0.35 -4.56
C GLU A 36 -28.69 -0.73 -3.20
N TYR A 37 -27.45 -1.23 -3.19
CA TYR A 37 -26.75 -1.70 -1.98
C TYR A 37 -27.48 -2.81 -1.19
N TYR A 38 -28.41 -3.54 -1.82
CA TYR A 38 -29.26 -4.52 -1.14
C TYR A 38 -28.46 -5.70 -0.55
N PHE A 39 -27.38 -6.11 -1.22
CA PHE A 39 -26.58 -7.28 -0.82
C PHE A 39 -25.32 -6.86 -0.06
N ILE A 40 -25.32 -7.06 1.27
CA ILE A 40 -24.15 -6.83 2.15
C ILE A 40 -22.87 -7.52 1.62
N ALA A 41 -23.01 -8.67 0.96
CA ALA A 41 -21.89 -9.40 0.37
C ALA A 41 -21.16 -8.61 -0.74
N ASP A 42 -21.87 -7.84 -1.55
CA ASP A 42 -21.28 -7.06 -2.64
C ASP A 42 -20.67 -5.74 -2.14
N LEU A 43 -20.91 -5.38 -0.86
CA LEU A 43 -20.27 -4.25 -0.19
C LEU A 43 -18.84 -4.58 0.31
N PHE A 44 -18.42 -5.86 0.36
CA PHE A 44 -17.08 -6.21 0.83
C PHE A 44 -15.96 -5.60 -0.04
N PRO A 45 -15.96 -5.73 -1.38
CA PRO A 45 -14.96 -5.07 -2.22
C PRO A 45 -14.96 -3.55 -2.06
N LEU A 46 -16.14 -2.94 -1.89
CA LEU A 46 -16.28 -1.51 -1.67
C LEU A 46 -15.62 -1.07 -0.36
N GLY A 47 -16.02 -1.69 0.76
CA GLY A 47 -15.48 -1.37 2.08
C GLY A 47 -13.99 -1.64 2.18
N LEU A 48 -13.52 -2.74 1.58
CA LEU A 48 -12.11 -3.10 1.56
C LEU A 48 -11.28 -2.13 0.72
N ALA A 49 -11.79 -1.67 -0.44
CA ALA A 49 -11.13 -0.66 -1.24
C ALA A 49 -11.04 0.68 -0.50
N VAL A 50 -12.10 1.12 0.19
CA VAL A 50 -12.07 2.35 1.01
C VAL A 50 -11.04 2.23 2.14
N ALA A 51 -11.06 1.14 2.92
CA ALA A 51 -10.12 0.93 4.01
C ALA A 51 -8.67 0.88 3.52
N THR A 52 -8.42 0.17 2.42
CA THR A 52 -7.10 0.07 1.78
C THR A 52 -6.64 1.44 1.30
N LEU A 53 -7.50 2.22 0.63
CA LEU A 53 -7.18 3.56 0.14
C LEU A 53 -6.80 4.50 1.29
N VAL A 54 -7.56 4.48 2.39
CA VAL A 54 -7.25 5.30 3.57
C VAL A 54 -5.91 4.90 4.17
N ILE A 55 -5.65 3.60 4.34
CA ILE A 55 -4.38 3.11 4.88
C ILE A 55 -3.22 3.52 3.96
N LEU A 56 -3.33 3.32 2.64
CA LEU A 56 -2.29 3.69 1.68
C LEU A 56 -2.05 5.20 1.62
N LEU A 57 -3.10 6.03 1.65
CA LEU A 57 -2.95 7.48 1.67
C LEU A 57 -2.30 7.96 2.97
N LEU A 58 -2.67 7.38 4.12
CA LEU A 58 -2.07 7.72 5.40
C LEU A 58 -0.61 7.30 5.44
N THR A 59 -0.26 6.06 5.06
CA THR A 59 1.15 5.62 5.04
C THR A 59 1.98 6.42 4.06
N PHE A 60 1.44 6.73 2.87
CA PHE A 60 2.10 7.55 1.86
C PHE A 60 2.34 8.99 2.36
N ALA A 61 1.31 9.64 2.91
CA ALA A 61 1.43 11.00 3.42
C ALA A 61 2.40 11.07 4.61
N LEU A 62 2.30 10.13 5.54
CA LEU A 62 3.18 10.07 6.71
C LEU A 62 4.65 9.84 6.32
N ASP A 63 4.93 9.01 5.33
CA ASP A 63 6.29 8.77 4.83
C ASP A 63 6.91 10.02 4.18
N ILE A 64 6.08 10.85 3.52
CA ILE A 64 6.50 12.13 2.93
C ILE A 64 6.73 13.19 4.01
N VAL A 65 5.78 13.33 4.94
CA VAL A 65 5.75 14.44 5.91
C VAL A 65 6.71 14.21 7.08
N ILE A 66 6.74 12.99 7.64
CA ILE A 66 7.47 12.70 8.87
C ILE A 66 8.75 11.93 8.54
N GLN A 67 9.88 12.45 9.02
CA GLN A 67 11.15 11.83 8.69
C GLN A 67 11.34 10.46 9.36
N ASN A 68 11.05 10.35 10.65
CA ASN A 68 11.32 9.13 11.40
C ASN A 68 10.03 8.55 11.97
N ILE A 69 9.15 8.08 11.08
CA ILE A 69 7.89 7.47 11.51
C ILE A 69 8.01 5.93 11.59
N PRO A 70 7.56 5.30 12.69
CA PRO A 70 7.60 3.85 12.83
C PRO A 70 6.85 3.09 11.73
N THR A 71 5.79 3.69 11.15
CA THR A 71 5.00 3.09 10.08
C THR A 71 5.75 2.98 8.75
N ALA A 72 6.80 3.77 8.55
CA ALA A 72 7.65 3.72 7.35
C ALA A 72 8.80 2.71 7.48
N ARG A 73 8.92 2.04 8.64
CA ARG A 73 9.90 0.96 8.82
C ARG A 73 9.45 -0.29 8.05
N PRO A 74 10.38 -1.00 7.38
CA PRO A 74 10.02 -2.16 6.55
C PRO A 74 9.18 -3.21 7.27
N ALA A 75 9.47 -3.50 8.54
CA ALA A 75 8.75 -4.52 9.30
C ALA A 75 7.26 -4.18 9.47
N VAL A 76 6.93 -2.94 9.81
CA VAL A 76 5.55 -2.49 10.00
C VAL A 76 4.83 -2.44 8.66
N GLU A 77 5.47 -1.86 7.65
CA GLU A 77 4.90 -1.72 6.32
C GLU A 77 4.61 -3.10 5.67
N VAL A 78 5.57 -4.03 5.74
CA VAL A 78 5.38 -5.41 5.26
C VAL A 78 4.26 -6.12 6.01
N CYS A 79 4.19 -5.96 7.34
CA CYS A 79 3.11 -6.53 8.14
C CYS A 79 1.73 -6.01 7.70
N VAL A 80 1.58 -4.69 7.56
CA VAL A 80 0.33 -4.05 7.12
C VAL A 80 -0.05 -4.52 5.71
N LEU A 81 0.90 -4.54 4.77
CA LEU A 81 0.62 -4.98 3.40
C LEU A 81 0.27 -6.46 3.31
N TYR A 82 0.90 -7.35 4.11
CA TYR A 82 0.51 -8.76 4.13
C TYR A 82 -0.87 -8.99 4.76
N VAL A 83 -1.19 -8.29 5.85
CA VAL A 83 -2.54 -8.35 6.44
C VAL A 83 -3.58 -7.90 5.42
N LEU A 84 -3.34 -6.77 4.75
CA LEU A 84 -4.21 -6.31 3.65
C LEU A 84 -4.31 -7.36 2.55
N SER A 85 -3.20 -7.95 2.11
CA SER A 85 -3.18 -8.98 1.07
C SER A 85 -4.01 -10.22 1.44
N ILE A 86 -3.91 -10.71 2.68
CA ILE A 86 -4.70 -11.86 3.18
C ILE A 86 -6.19 -11.51 3.20
N VAL A 87 -6.53 -10.32 3.68
CA VAL A 87 -7.91 -9.84 3.73
C VAL A 87 -8.48 -9.72 2.31
N TRP A 88 -7.74 -9.12 1.38
CA TRP A 88 -8.11 -9.09 -0.04
C TRP A 88 -8.30 -10.50 -0.58
N LEU A 89 -7.36 -11.42 -0.41
CA LEU A 89 -7.49 -12.79 -0.89
C LEU A 89 -8.79 -13.47 -0.39
N ALA A 90 -9.08 -13.36 0.90
CA ALA A 90 -10.24 -13.99 1.52
C ALA A 90 -11.57 -13.44 0.97
N PHE A 91 -11.74 -12.12 0.96
CA PHE A 91 -12.98 -11.49 0.47
C PHE A 91 -13.13 -11.58 -1.05
N ASN A 92 -12.02 -11.62 -1.79
CA ASN A 92 -12.01 -11.80 -3.24
C ASN A 92 -12.46 -13.19 -3.64
N ALA A 93 -11.99 -14.21 -2.92
CA ALA A 93 -12.42 -15.59 -3.13
C ALA A 93 -13.93 -15.74 -2.86
N PHE A 94 -14.41 -15.14 -1.77
CA PHE A 94 -15.84 -15.12 -1.43
C PHE A 94 -16.69 -14.41 -2.50
N SER A 95 -16.31 -13.19 -2.89
CA SER A 95 -17.05 -12.39 -3.89
C SER A 95 -17.02 -13.06 -5.27
N THR A 96 -15.87 -13.60 -5.68
CA THR A 96 -15.73 -14.31 -6.97
C THR A 96 -16.58 -15.57 -7.03
N SER A 97 -16.72 -16.31 -5.92
CA SER A 97 -17.58 -17.50 -5.84
C SER A 97 -19.05 -17.13 -6.07
N ARG A 98 -19.52 -16.02 -5.49
CA ARG A 98 -20.88 -15.50 -5.70
C ARG A 98 -21.11 -15.07 -7.16
N TRP A 99 -20.13 -14.43 -7.78
CA TRP A 99 -20.22 -14.00 -9.18
C TRP A 99 -20.00 -15.13 -10.19
N SER A 100 -19.88 -16.39 -9.75
CA SER A 100 -19.67 -17.55 -10.64
C SER A 100 -20.81 -17.76 -11.65
N GLN A 101 -22.02 -17.33 -11.31
CA GLN A 101 -23.21 -17.48 -12.15
C GLN A 101 -23.38 -16.34 -13.17
N ILE A 102 -22.54 -15.29 -13.11
CA ILE A 102 -22.64 -14.16 -14.03
C ILE A 102 -21.92 -14.54 -15.34
N PRO A 103 -22.60 -14.45 -16.50
CA PRO A 103 -22.00 -14.85 -17.78
C PRO A 103 -20.79 -13.98 -18.12
N MET A 104 -19.70 -14.61 -18.58
CA MET A 104 -18.50 -13.89 -18.99
C MET A 104 -18.67 -13.14 -20.33
N ASN A 105 -19.71 -13.49 -21.10
CA ASN A 105 -20.02 -12.84 -22.37
C ASN A 105 -21.17 -11.84 -22.18
N CYS A 106 -20.87 -10.63 -21.70
CA CYS A 106 -21.90 -9.60 -21.52
C CYS A 106 -22.60 -9.20 -22.83
N ASN A 107 -22.00 -9.46 -24.00
CA ASN A 107 -22.62 -9.15 -25.29
C ASN A 107 -23.73 -10.13 -25.68
N SER A 108 -23.90 -11.25 -24.97
CA SER A 108 -25.05 -12.16 -25.20
C SER A 108 -26.35 -11.65 -24.59
N ILE A 109 -26.30 -10.61 -23.75
CA ILE A 109 -27.49 -9.95 -23.18
C ILE A 109 -28.16 -9.15 -24.30
N PRO A 110 -29.47 -9.31 -24.57
CA PRO A 110 -30.19 -8.58 -25.62
C PRO A 110 -30.07 -7.05 -25.48
N ASP A 111 -30.15 -6.32 -26.59
CA ASP A 111 -30.03 -4.84 -26.61
C ASP A 111 -31.12 -4.13 -25.79
N GLU A 112 -32.27 -4.78 -25.61
CA GLU A 112 -33.38 -4.32 -24.75
C GLU A 112 -32.96 -4.15 -23.28
N TYR A 113 -31.89 -4.83 -22.83
CA TYR A 113 -31.37 -4.78 -21.46
C TYR A 113 -29.99 -4.12 -21.40
N ALA A 114 -29.88 -2.92 -21.99
CA ALA A 114 -28.63 -2.15 -22.06
C ALA A 114 -27.98 -1.92 -20.68
N ASP A 115 -28.78 -1.62 -19.65
CA ASP A 115 -28.28 -1.37 -18.28
C ASP A 115 -27.67 -2.63 -17.67
N MET A 116 -28.30 -3.80 -17.86
CA MET A 116 -27.79 -5.08 -17.37
C MET A 116 -26.48 -5.47 -18.07
N ARG A 117 -26.34 -5.14 -19.35
CA ARG A 117 -25.09 -5.30 -20.10
C ARG A 117 -23.98 -4.41 -19.53
N GLY A 118 -24.29 -3.16 -19.22
CA GLY A 118 -23.37 -2.23 -18.55
C GLY A 118 -22.91 -2.77 -17.20
N TRP A 119 -23.86 -3.19 -16.36
CA TRP A 119 -23.59 -3.80 -15.07
C TRP A 119 -22.70 -5.04 -15.18
N CYS A 120 -22.99 -5.95 -16.13
CA CYS A 120 -22.17 -7.13 -16.38
C CYS A 120 -20.71 -6.79 -16.68
N ARG A 121 -20.47 -5.77 -17.52
CA ARG A 121 -19.11 -5.28 -17.84
C ARG A 121 -18.42 -4.69 -16.62
N ASP A 122 -19.15 -3.93 -15.81
CA ASP A 122 -18.61 -3.33 -14.58
C ASP A 122 -18.26 -4.41 -13.54
N VAL A 123 -19.07 -5.46 -13.39
CA VAL A 123 -18.76 -6.62 -12.53
C VAL A 123 -17.52 -7.37 -13.02
N GLN A 124 -17.40 -7.58 -14.33
CA GLN A 124 -16.23 -8.23 -14.91
C GLN A 124 -14.96 -7.42 -14.67
N ALA A 125 -15.02 -6.09 -14.86
CA ALA A 125 -13.92 -5.19 -14.56
C ALA A 125 -13.56 -5.21 -13.08
N LEU A 126 -14.57 -5.11 -12.19
CA LEU A 126 -14.39 -5.19 -10.74
C LEU A 126 -13.67 -6.47 -10.36
N LYS A 127 -14.13 -7.62 -10.86
CA LYS A 127 -13.51 -8.93 -10.62
C LYS A 127 -12.03 -8.92 -10.99
N SER A 128 -11.66 -8.37 -12.14
CA SER A 128 -10.25 -8.26 -12.54
C SER A 128 -9.44 -7.34 -11.62
N PHE A 129 -9.92 -6.13 -11.33
CA PHE A 129 -9.17 -5.16 -10.52
C PHE A 129 -8.98 -5.61 -9.08
N VAL A 130 -9.98 -6.27 -8.51
CA VAL A 130 -9.94 -6.87 -7.18
C VAL A 130 -8.79 -7.89 -7.05
N TRP A 131 -8.58 -8.73 -8.07
CA TRP A 131 -7.44 -9.66 -8.12
C TRP A 131 -6.11 -8.96 -8.41
N ILE A 132 -6.10 -7.93 -9.25
CA ILE A 132 -4.91 -7.11 -9.53
C ILE A 132 -4.42 -6.41 -8.26
N ASP A 133 -5.31 -5.82 -7.47
CA ASP A 133 -4.98 -5.18 -6.18
C ASP A 133 -4.37 -6.20 -5.23
N PHE A 134 -4.98 -7.37 -5.06
CA PHE A 134 -4.43 -8.45 -4.24
C PHE A 134 -2.98 -8.79 -4.65
N VAL A 135 -2.76 -9.05 -5.95
CA VAL A 135 -1.44 -9.42 -6.46
C VAL A 135 -0.45 -8.27 -6.29
N ALA A 136 -0.86 -7.04 -6.59
CA ALA A 136 0.01 -5.87 -6.49
C ALA A 136 0.45 -5.61 -5.05
N ILE A 137 -0.47 -5.70 -4.07
CA ILE A 137 -0.16 -5.57 -2.64
C ILE A 137 0.78 -6.70 -2.20
N PHE A 138 0.48 -7.95 -2.57
CA PHE A 138 1.30 -9.12 -2.21
C PHE A 138 2.73 -9.04 -2.76
N VAL A 139 2.87 -8.70 -4.05
CA VAL A 139 4.16 -8.55 -4.71
C VAL A 139 4.95 -7.40 -4.09
N THR A 140 4.29 -6.28 -3.76
CA THR A 140 4.93 -5.15 -3.08
C THR A 140 5.46 -5.55 -1.72
N ALA A 141 4.65 -6.22 -0.89
CA ALA A 141 5.06 -6.72 0.42
C ALA A 141 6.26 -7.67 0.31
N SER A 142 6.19 -8.62 -0.64
CA SER A 142 7.24 -9.60 -0.88
C SER A 142 8.53 -8.98 -1.41
N TRP A 143 8.43 -7.95 -2.26
CA TRP A 143 9.58 -7.21 -2.76
C TRP A 143 10.28 -6.43 -1.65
N ILE A 144 9.54 -5.71 -0.80
CA ILE A 144 10.11 -4.97 0.33
C ILE A 144 10.77 -5.94 1.31
N LEU A 145 10.09 -7.04 1.66
CA LEU A 145 10.64 -8.07 2.55
C LEU A 145 11.91 -8.70 1.96
N GLY A 146 11.87 -9.10 0.68
CA GLY A 146 13.01 -9.70 -0.01
C GLY A 146 14.21 -8.76 -0.06
N TYR A 147 13.98 -7.47 -0.30
CA TYR A 147 15.03 -6.46 -0.26
C TYR A 147 15.60 -6.29 1.16
N ALA A 148 14.77 -6.13 2.18
CA ALA A 148 15.21 -5.97 3.57
C ALA A 148 16.00 -7.19 4.08
N LEU A 149 15.57 -8.40 3.74
CA LEU A 149 16.29 -9.64 4.07
C LEU A 149 17.64 -9.72 3.34
N SER A 150 17.70 -9.28 2.08
CA SER A 150 18.95 -9.26 1.31
C SER A 150 19.98 -8.32 1.94
N GLU A 151 19.57 -7.12 2.35
CA GLU A 151 20.45 -6.16 3.03
C GLU A 151 20.88 -6.67 4.42
N HIS A 152 19.97 -7.30 5.15
CA HIS A 152 20.29 -7.92 6.44
C HIS A 152 21.34 -9.02 6.31
N LYS A 153 21.25 -9.88 5.29
CA LYS A 153 22.26 -10.91 4.99
C LYS A 153 23.63 -10.32 4.62
N GLN A 154 23.68 -9.09 4.14
CA GLN A 154 24.92 -8.36 3.86
C GLN A 154 25.49 -7.65 5.09
N GLY A 155 24.94 -7.89 6.29
CA GLY A 155 25.38 -7.30 7.56
C GLY A 155 24.81 -5.91 7.83
N ARG A 156 23.87 -5.43 7.01
CA ARG A 156 23.27 -4.09 7.15
C ARG A 156 21.98 -4.19 7.94
N THR A 157 22.11 -4.15 9.26
CA THR A 157 20.98 -4.32 10.20
C THR A 157 20.15 -3.04 10.37
N ASP A 158 20.69 -1.90 9.97
CA ASP A 158 20.07 -0.58 9.95
C ASP A 158 18.86 -0.47 9.01
N VAL A 159 18.72 -1.38 8.04
CA VAL A 159 17.55 -1.45 7.16
C VAL A 159 16.24 -1.58 7.94
N TRP A 160 16.26 -2.19 9.14
CA TRP A 160 15.07 -2.41 9.97
C TRP A 160 14.75 -1.25 10.92
N SER A 161 15.74 -0.43 11.27
CA SER A 161 15.58 0.66 12.23
C SER A 161 15.09 1.95 11.56
N GLY A 162 15.50 2.17 10.31
CA GLY A 162 15.18 3.38 9.54
C GLY A 162 13.95 3.29 8.64
N PRO A 163 13.45 4.45 8.16
CA PRO A 163 12.41 4.52 7.13
C PRO A 163 12.94 4.02 5.77
N PHE A 164 12.19 3.13 5.13
CA PHE A 164 12.64 2.49 3.88
C PHE A 164 12.83 3.49 2.72
N SER A 165 12.03 4.56 2.71
CA SER A 165 12.05 5.61 1.68
C SER A 165 13.34 6.43 1.64
N ARG A 166 14.11 6.42 2.73
CA ARG A 166 15.38 7.16 2.84
C ARG A 166 16.59 6.26 3.09
N TYR A 167 16.38 4.95 3.11
CA TYR A 167 17.47 3.98 3.26
C TYR A 167 18.48 4.16 2.10
N ASP A 168 19.73 4.45 2.46
CA ASP A 168 20.86 4.46 1.54
C ASP A 168 21.87 3.39 1.95
N PRO A 169 22.00 2.30 1.17
CA PRO A 169 22.95 1.23 1.46
C PRO A 169 24.42 1.70 1.57
N ARG A 170 24.77 2.84 0.96
CA ARG A 170 26.14 3.35 0.92
C ARG A 170 26.54 4.11 2.19
N HIS A 171 25.57 4.67 2.92
CA HIS A 171 25.85 5.52 4.08
C HIS A 171 26.24 4.72 5.33
N SER A 172 25.63 3.54 5.50
CA SER A 172 25.83 2.60 6.62
C SER A 172 27.30 2.23 6.87
N ARG A 173 28.12 2.20 5.80
CA ARG A 173 29.54 1.80 5.89
C ARG A 173 30.42 2.81 6.63
N ASN A 174 30.00 4.08 6.70
CA ASN A 174 30.82 5.15 7.29
C ASN A 174 30.35 5.58 8.70
N GLU A 175 29.07 5.38 9.06
CA GLU A 175 28.49 5.83 10.34
C GLU A 175 28.50 4.79 11.48
N SER A 176 28.82 3.53 11.18
CA SER A 176 28.92 2.44 12.17
C SER A 176 30.00 2.65 13.27
N VAL A 177 30.67 3.80 13.26
CA VAL A 177 31.63 4.22 14.28
C VAL A 177 30.99 5.00 15.44
N ARG A 178 29.82 5.65 15.32
CA ARG A 178 29.27 6.50 16.41
C ARG A 178 27.79 6.88 16.21
N GLN A 179 26.84 6.03 16.61
CA GLN A 179 25.49 6.50 16.93
C GLN A 179 25.13 5.97 18.32
N THR A 180 25.19 6.89 19.29
CA THR A 180 24.93 6.60 20.70
C THR A 180 23.47 6.94 21.00
N PHE A 181 22.81 6.19 21.89
CA PHE A 181 21.39 6.33 22.25
C PHE A 181 20.95 7.77 22.59
N THR A 182 21.88 8.65 22.97
CA THR A 182 21.67 10.07 23.25
C THR A 182 21.16 10.89 22.06
N ASP A 183 21.41 10.47 20.82
CA ASP A 183 20.98 11.23 19.62
C ASP A 183 19.48 11.11 19.34
N TYR A 184 18.79 10.12 19.92
CA TYR A 184 17.34 9.95 19.76
C TYR A 184 16.51 10.95 20.58
N PHE A 185 17.09 11.55 21.62
CA PHE A 185 16.39 12.47 22.52
C PHE A 185 16.99 13.87 22.55
N ALA A 186 18.10 14.12 21.86
CA ALA A 186 18.65 15.45 21.77
C ALA A 186 17.69 16.34 20.96
N PRO A 187 16.99 17.31 21.59
CA PRO A 187 16.31 18.31 20.82
C PRO A 187 17.40 19.11 20.10
N SER A 188 17.19 19.42 18.82
CA SER A 188 18.14 20.13 17.95
C SER A 188 18.39 21.59 18.34
N TYR A 189 18.47 21.90 19.64
CA TYR A 189 18.96 23.17 20.20
C TYR A 189 20.51 23.17 20.27
N ALA A 190 21.17 22.80 19.17
CA ALA A 190 22.59 23.10 18.99
C ALA A 190 22.68 24.47 18.30
N GLY A 191 22.51 25.54 19.08
CA GLY A 191 22.44 26.87 18.51
C GLY A 191 22.49 28.00 19.53
N HIS A 192 23.48 28.02 20.43
CA HIS A 192 24.24 29.23 20.80
C HIS A 192 25.20 28.93 21.96
N SER A 193 26.42 28.53 21.61
CA SER A 193 27.60 28.80 22.43
C SER A 193 27.90 30.30 22.35
N ALA A 194 27.18 31.09 23.15
CA ALA A 194 27.37 32.53 23.30
C ALA A 194 27.48 32.89 24.78
N PHE A 195 28.39 32.24 25.52
CA PHE A 195 28.80 32.69 26.85
C PHE A 195 30.26 32.30 27.09
N GLU A 196 31.14 32.96 26.35
CA GLU A 196 32.55 33.07 26.70
C GLU A 196 32.92 34.54 26.51
N LYS A 197 33.42 35.18 27.58
CA LYS A 197 33.53 36.63 27.85
C LYS A 197 32.34 37.18 28.64
N PHE A 198 32.40 37.12 29.97
CA PHE A 198 32.85 38.23 30.82
C PHE A 198 33.23 37.68 32.21
#